data_AF-A0A1H4ATV1-F1
#
_entry.id   AF-A0A1H4ATV1-F1
#
_cell.length_a   1.000
_cell.length_b   1.000
_cell.length_c   1.000
_cell.angle_alpha   90.00
_cell.angle_beta   90.00
_cell.angle_gamma   90.00
#
_symmetry.space_group_name_H-M   'P 1'
#
loop_
_entity.id
_entity.type
_entity.pdbx_description
1 polymer ?
#
loop_
_entity_poly.entity_id
_entity_poly.type
_entity_poly.pdbx_seq_one_letter_code
_entity_poly.pdbx_strand_id
1 'polypeptide(L)'
;MSKDPAFLFYSTDFYEGTRMMLPEERACYIDLMIYQHQNGGYIPNDLKRVKMYCSGVDEATLQATLQAKFKLCDKGWYNKKLKNVIEERENFSKKQSVNGIVGQFWKRANKELTKTEVKKLKSLTSQTCSNNEDFNTNWLNKIKTPKAMLEAMLKHLENEDEDEIKDINRNKDEVKKEKTKTLNFPFNNSSFLNSWELWKDFKRSEFGFKYKSTISEQAALKKIAELANYNHQEAISIINQSIENGWKGFFKLNTPNGKSTHNDTDKELTINRQTAATIDSNSRGWEVE
;
A
#
# COMPACT_ATOMS: atom_id res chain seq x y z
N MET A 1 5.47 27.22 1.99
CA MET A 1 5.32 25.78 2.28
C MET A 1 3.92 25.55 2.84
N SER A 2 3.23 24.49 2.43
CA SER A 2 1.97 24.12 3.09
C SER A 2 2.26 23.83 4.57
N LYS A 3 1.39 24.31 5.46
CA LYS A 3 1.49 23.95 6.88
C LYS A 3 1.40 22.44 7.02
N ASP A 4 2.13 21.87 7.98
CA ASP A 4 2.03 20.44 8.29
C ASP A 4 0.56 20.10 8.59
N PRO A 5 -0.02 19.03 8.02
CA PRO A 5 -1.39 18.62 8.31
C PRO A 5 -1.65 18.46 9.81
N ALA A 6 -2.89 18.71 10.20
CA ALA A 6 -3.31 18.65 11.59
C ALA A 6 -2.87 17.34 12.29
N PHE A 7 -2.53 17.47 13.57
CA PHE A 7 -2.30 16.32 14.44
C PHE A 7 -3.63 15.61 14.67
N LEU A 8 -3.71 14.33 14.31
CA LEU A 8 -4.94 13.55 14.47
C LEU A 8 -5.05 13.09 15.92
N PHE A 9 -6.12 13.51 16.60
CA PHE A 9 -6.41 13.12 17.96
C PHE A 9 -7.59 12.15 18.00
N TYR A 10 -7.32 10.91 18.40
CA TYR A 10 -8.33 9.87 18.57
C TYR A 10 -8.83 9.88 20.01
N SER A 11 -10.07 10.31 20.21
CA SER A 11 -10.68 10.43 21.55
C SER A 11 -10.79 9.09 22.26
N THR A 12 -11.10 8.00 21.56
CA THR A 12 -11.16 6.64 22.12
C THR A 12 -9.80 6.19 22.65
N ASP A 13 -8.75 6.25 21.83
CA ASP A 13 -7.38 5.89 22.23
C ASP A 13 -6.91 6.70 23.44
N PHE A 14 -7.21 8.00 23.45
CA PHE A 14 -6.85 8.88 24.55
C PHE A 14 -7.60 8.50 25.82
N TYR A 15 -8.92 8.31 25.72
CA TYR A 15 -9.76 7.94 26.85
C TYR A 15 -9.33 6.60 27.47
N GLU A 16 -9.15 5.56 26.64
CA GLU A 16 -8.68 4.25 27.10
C GLU A 16 -7.29 4.33 27.74
N GLY A 17 -6.37 5.08 27.12
CA GLY A 17 -5.01 5.25 27.60
C GLY A 17 -4.87 6.09 28.88
N THR A 18 -5.93 6.81 29.28
CA THR A 18 -5.95 7.72 30.45
C THR A 18 -7.08 7.40 31.44
N ARG A 19 -7.81 6.30 31.22
CA ARG A 19 -9.02 5.95 31.98
C ARG A 19 -8.76 5.80 33.49
N MET A 20 -7.60 5.27 33.85
CA MET A 20 -7.22 5.02 35.24
C MET A 20 -6.41 6.16 35.86
N MET A 21 -6.20 7.26 35.13
CA MET A 21 -5.47 8.44 35.61
C MET A 21 -6.40 9.41 36.31
N LEU A 22 -5.88 10.04 37.36
CA LEU A 22 -6.49 11.20 37.97
C LEU A 22 -6.59 12.36 36.95
N PRO A 23 -7.53 13.31 37.13
CA PRO A 23 -7.66 14.45 36.23
C PRO A 23 -6.37 15.26 36.08
N GLU A 24 -5.60 15.41 37.16
CA GLU A 24 -4.32 16.12 37.20
C GLU A 24 -3.24 15.38 36.39
N GLU A 25 -3.11 14.06 36.57
CA GLU A 25 -2.22 13.20 35.79
C GLU A 25 -2.58 13.22 34.30
N ARG A 26 -3.89 13.23 33.99
CA ARG A 26 -4.38 13.27 32.61
C ARG A 26 -4.07 14.60 31.94
N ALA A 27 -4.26 15.71 32.66
CA ALA A 27 -3.87 17.05 32.20
C ALA A 27 -2.36 17.13 31.97
N CYS A 28 -1.56 16.67 32.95
CA CYS A 28 -0.11 16.59 32.82
C CYS A 28 0.30 15.76 31.59
N TYR A 29 -0.33 14.61 31.38
CA TYR A 29 0.00 13.72 30.27
C TYR A 29 -0.23 14.38 28.90
N ILE A 30 -1.36 15.07 28.70
CA ILE A 30 -1.65 15.72 27.41
C ILE A 30 -0.71 16.90 27.16
N ASP A 31 -0.38 17.69 28.18
CA ASP A 31 0.55 18.81 28.05
C ASP A 31 1.95 18.33 27.66
N LEU A 32 2.43 17.26 28.29
CA LEU A 32 3.69 16.61 27.93
C LEU A 32 3.66 16.07 26.51
N MET A 33 2.53 15.51 26.06
CA MET A 33 2.38 15.01 24.70
C MET A 33 2.45 16.14 23.66
N ILE A 34 1.80 17.27 23.95
CA ILE A 34 1.87 18.48 23.13
C ILE A 34 3.30 19.00 23.08
N TYR A 35 3.97 19.11 24.24
CA TYR A 35 5.36 19.55 24.31
C TYR A 35 6.28 18.66 23.47
N GLN A 36 6.17 17.33 23.62
CA GLN A 36 6.97 16.37 22.85
C GLN A 36 6.78 16.57 21.35
N HIS A 37 5.53 16.76 20.90
CA HIS A 37 5.22 16.99 19.49
C HIS A 37 5.83 18.28 18.94
N GLN A 38 5.75 19.38 19.69
CA GLN A 38 6.24 20.70 19.23
C GLN A 38 7.77 20.84 19.30
N ASN A 39 8.45 20.08 20.16
CA ASN A 39 9.88 20.24 20.45
C ASN A 39 10.77 19.11 19.92
N GLY A 40 10.47 18.59 18.73
CA GLY A 40 11.36 17.61 18.06
C GLY A 40 11.30 16.19 18.63
N GLY A 41 10.24 15.86 19.35
CA GLY A 41 9.93 14.50 19.78
C GLY A 41 10.48 14.09 21.14
N TYR A 42 11.09 15.00 21.90
CA TYR A 42 11.66 14.73 23.23
C TYR A 42 11.29 15.82 24.25
N ILE A 43 11.22 15.42 25.51
CA ILE A 43 10.97 16.26 26.67
C ILE A 43 12.28 16.32 27.49
N PRO A 44 12.83 17.50 27.81
CA PRO A 44 14.05 17.63 28.59
C PRO A 44 13.96 16.97 29.97
N ASN A 45 15.11 16.57 30.52
CA ASN A 45 15.21 16.06 31.90
C ASN A 45 15.12 17.15 32.97
N ASP A 46 15.16 18.43 32.57
CA ASP A 46 15.01 19.56 33.48
C ASP A 46 13.54 19.68 33.93
N LEU A 47 13.23 19.06 35.07
CA LEU A 47 11.90 19.06 35.68
C LEU A 47 11.39 20.47 35.95
N LYS A 48 12.26 21.44 36.26
CA LYS A 48 11.85 22.83 36.52
C LYS A 48 11.28 23.47 35.25
N ARG A 49 11.91 23.23 34.11
CA ARG A 49 11.44 23.71 32.81
C ARG A 49 10.17 23.00 32.36
N VAL A 50 10.07 21.68 32.59
CA VAL A 50 8.88 20.89 32.24
C VAL A 50 7.67 21.30 33.09
N LYS A 51 7.87 21.55 34.39
CA LYS A 51 6.83 22.01 35.32
C LYS A 51 6.22 23.36 34.92
N MET A 52 6.95 24.20 34.19
CA MET A 52 6.40 25.45 33.64
C MET A 52 5.29 25.19 32.60
N TYR A 53 5.35 24.07 31.88
CA TYR A 53 4.35 23.67 30.89
C TYR A 53 3.18 22.93 31.52
N CYS A 54 3.44 22.11 32.54
CA CYS A 54 2.40 21.40 33.31
C CYS A 54 1.98 22.23 34.54
N SER A 55 1.54 23.47 34.31
CA SER A 55 1.17 24.39 35.39
C SER A 55 0.03 23.84 36.23
N GLY A 56 0.15 23.90 37.56
CA GLY A 56 -0.88 23.43 38.49
C GLY A 56 -0.78 21.95 38.87
N VAL A 57 0.26 21.25 38.39
CA VAL A 57 0.56 19.86 38.76
C VAL A 57 1.73 19.85 39.75
N ASP A 58 1.63 19.05 40.80
CA ASP A 58 2.72 18.85 41.74
C ASP A 58 3.86 18.04 41.10
N GLU A 59 5.06 18.16 41.68
CA GLU A 59 6.26 17.56 41.10
C GLU A 59 6.26 16.04 41.16
N ALA A 60 5.61 15.46 42.18
CA ALA A 60 5.50 14.02 42.33
C ALA A 60 4.58 13.45 41.24
N THR A 61 3.44 14.10 40.97
CA THR A 61 2.52 13.72 39.89
C THR A 61 3.16 13.84 38.51
N LEU A 62 3.93 14.91 38.27
CA LEU A 62 4.70 15.06 37.03
C LEU A 62 5.68 13.88 36.86
N GLN A 63 6.44 13.56 37.90
CA GLN A 63 7.43 12.48 37.86
C GLN A 63 6.76 11.11 37.69
N ALA A 64 5.66 10.85 38.40
CA ALA A 64 4.88 9.62 38.26
C ALA A 64 4.34 9.45 36.83
N THR A 65 3.80 10.53 36.25
CA THR A 65 3.28 10.54 34.88
C THR A 65 4.38 10.27 33.85
N LEU A 66 5.55 10.91 34.00
CA LEU A 66 6.73 10.67 33.15
C LEU A 66 7.17 9.21 33.22
N GLN A 67 7.32 8.66 34.42
CA GLN A 67 7.76 7.28 34.61
C GLN A 67 6.74 6.25 34.07
N ALA A 68 5.44 6.53 34.18
CA ALA A 68 4.38 5.63 33.74
C ALA A 68 4.17 5.62 32.21
N LYS A 69 4.33 6.77 31.53
CA LYS A 69 3.91 6.94 30.12
C LYS A 69 5.04 7.26 29.15
N PHE A 70 6.22 7.62 29.65
CA PHE A 70 7.36 8.02 28.84
C PHE A 70 8.57 7.13 29.14
N LYS A 71 9.47 7.05 28.16
CA LYS A 71 10.76 6.36 28.29
C LYS A 71 11.86 7.38 28.34
N LEU A 72 12.83 7.15 29.21
CA LEU A 72 14.03 7.97 29.30
C LEU A 72 15.08 7.51 28.27
N CYS A 73 15.74 8.46 27.62
CA CYS A 73 16.93 8.27 26.80
C CYS A 73 17.92 9.42 26.98
N ASP A 74 19.06 9.39 26.28
CA ASP A 74 20.10 10.41 26.37
C ASP A 74 19.61 11.83 26.06
N LYS A 75 18.58 11.96 25.21
CA LYS A 75 17.97 13.25 24.82
C LYS A 75 16.84 13.71 25.75
N GLY A 76 16.41 12.85 26.67
CA GLY A 76 15.31 13.12 27.60
C GLY A 76 14.20 12.09 27.53
N TRP A 77 12.99 12.49 27.91
CA TRP A 77 11.80 11.64 27.95
C TRP A 77 11.05 11.66 26.61
N TYR A 78 10.50 10.51 26.21
CA TYR A 78 9.63 10.45 25.03
C TYR A 78 8.58 9.35 25.18
N ASN A 79 7.40 9.61 24.65
CA ASN A 79 6.39 8.59 24.46
C ASN A 79 6.69 7.85 23.15
N LYS A 80 6.83 6.52 23.24
CA LYS A 80 7.19 5.66 22.10
C LYS A 80 6.16 5.72 20.97
N LYS A 81 4.86 5.69 21.29
CA LYS A 81 3.79 5.71 20.27
C LYS A 81 3.83 7.01 19.50
N LEU A 82 3.91 8.15 20.20
CA LEU A 82 4.01 9.45 19.51
C LEU A 82 5.30 9.57 18.69
N LYS A 83 6.43 9.08 19.19
CA LYS A 83 7.70 9.16 18.45
C LYS A 83 7.62 8.44 17.10
N ASN A 84 7.06 7.22 17.09
CA ASN A 84 6.83 6.48 15.85
C ASN A 84 5.94 7.26 14.87
N VAL A 85 4.85 7.87 15.35
CA VAL A 85 3.96 8.68 14.51
C VAL A 85 4.69 9.89 13.91
N ILE A 86 5.54 10.57 14.67
CA ILE A 86 6.35 11.68 14.17
C ILE A 86 7.31 11.19 13.09
N GLU A 87 8.03 10.09 13.32
CA GLU A 87 8.98 9.52 12.36
C GLU A 87 8.30 9.05 11.06
N GLU A 88 7.14 8.39 11.16
CA GLU A 88 6.33 7.98 10.01
C GLU A 88 5.87 9.20 9.19
N ARG A 89 5.43 10.28 9.86
CA ARG A 89 5.04 11.53 9.21
C ARG A 89 6.23 12.21 8.51
N GLU A 90 7.39 12.28 9.16
CA GLU A 90 8.61 12.82 8.54
C GLU A 90 9.02 12.02 7.31
N ASN A 91 8.99 10.69 7.40
CA ASN A 91 9.33 9.80 6.30
C ASN A 91 8.32 9.91 5.15
N PHE A 92 7.03 10.03 5.46
CA PHE A 92 6.00 10.26 4.46
C PHE A 92 6.21 11.60 3.75
N SER A 93 6.49 12.68 4.49
CA SER A 93 6.76 14.00 3.93
C SER A 93 7.96 13.99 2.96
N LYS A 94 9.07 13.35 3.36
CA LYS A 94 10.25 13.15 2.50
C LYS A 94 9.89 12.39 1.22
N LYS A 95 9.15 11.28 1.34
CA LYS A 95 8.69 10.49 0.18
C LYS A 95 7.77 11.28 -0.74
N GLN A 96 6.84 12.08 -0.20
CA GLN A 96 5.94 12.91 -1.01
C GLN A 96 6.69 14.00 -1.76
N SER A 97 7.69 14.63 -1.13
CA SER A 97 8.56 15.60 -1.80
C SER A 97 9.26 14.98 -3.01
N VAL A 98 9.89 13.82 -2.81
CA VAL A 98 10.57 13.06 -3.87
C VAL A 98 9.61 12.66 -4.99
N ASN A 99 8.46 12.10 -4.65
CA ASN A 99 7.43 11.71 -5.63
C ASN A 99 6.90 12.90 -6.42
N GLY A 100 6.77 14.06 -5.78
CA GLY A 100 6.42 15.31 -6.44
C GLY A 100 7.43 15.71 -7.52
N ILE A 101 8.73 15.65 -7.19
CA ILE A 101 9.82 15.93 -8.14
C ILE A 101 9.78 14.96 -9.32
N VAL A 102 9.69 13.65 -9.04
CA VAL A 102 9.59 12.59 -10.05
C VAL A 102 8.38 12.80 -10.97
N GLY A 103 7.22 13.11 -10.39
CA GLY A 103 5.99 13.36 -11.14
C GLY A 103 6.11 14.56 -12.07
N GLN A 104 6.69 15.67 -11.59
CA GLN A 104 6.94 16.85 -12.43
C GLN A 104 7.93 16.55 -13.55
N PHE A 105 8.98 15.77 -13.28
CA PHE A 105 9.93 15.33 -14.28
C PHE A 105 9.25 14.54 -15.41
N TRP A 106 8.48 13.50 -15.07
CA TRP A 106 7.78 12.71 -16.08
C TRP A 106 6.72 13.49 -16.85
N LYS A 107 6.07 14.48 -16.21
CA LYS A 107 5.15 15.40 -16.88
C LYS A 107 5.87 16.23 -17.96
N ARG A 108 7.08 16.71 -17.69
CA ARG A 108 7.92 17.41 -18.68
C ARG A 108 8.43 16.47 -19.76
N ALA A 109 8.91 15.29 -19.38
CA ALA A 109 9.40 14.28 -20.31
C ALA A 109 8.33 13.89 -21.34
N ASN A 110 7.09 13.66 -20.91
CA ASN A 110 5.98 13.36 -21.83
C ASN A 110 5.60 14.52 -22.76
N LYS A 111 5.98 15.77 -22.43
CA LYS A 111 5.74 16.95 -23.26
C LYS A 111 6.85 17.17 -24.29
N GLU A 112 8.11 16.90 -23.91
CA GLU A 112 9.30 17.22 -24.70
C GLU A 112 9.83 16.03 -25.52
N LEU A 113 9.59 14.79 -25.09
CA LEU A 113 10.12 13.58 -25.72
C LEU A 113 9.00 12.78 -26.42
N THR A 114 9.39 11.99 -27.41
CA THR A 114 8.50 11.03 -28.07
C THR A 114 8.15 9.87 -27.14
N LYS A 115 7.03 9.18 -27.43
CA LYS A 115 6.58 8.01 -26.65
C LYS A 115 7.66 6.92 -26.57
N THR A 116 8.44 6.74 -27.63
CA THR A 116 9.51 5.74 -27.70
C THR A 116 10.68 6.12 -26.80
N GLU A 117 11.10 7.40 -26.81
CA GLU A 117 12.17 7.91 -25.95
C GLU A 117 11.79 7.86 -24.47
N VAL A 118 10.54 8.21 -24.12
CA VAL A 118 10.04 8.07 -22.75
C VAL A 118 10.04 6.61 -22.31
N LYS A 119 9.67 5.67 -23.19
CA LYS A 119 9.69 4.24 -22.89
C LYS A 119 11.12 3.73 -22.67
N LYS A 120 12.07 4.15 -23.51
CA LYS A 120 13.50 3.87 -23.33
C LYS A 120 13.99 4.43 -21.99
N LEU A 121 13.71 5.70 -21.70
CA LEU A 121 14.08 6.35 -20.45
C LEU A 121 13.54 5.58 -19.24
N LYS A 122 12.26 5.19 -19.23
CA LYS A 122 11.67 4.37 -18.14
C LYS A 122 12.37 3.02 -17.95
N SER A 123 12.74 2.38 -19.06
CA SER A 123 13.48 1.11 -19.02
C SER A 123 14.84 1.30 -18.37
N LEU A 124 15.58 2.32 -18.81
CA LEU A 124 16.90 2.65 -18.28
C LEU A 124 16.85 3.02 -16.80
N THR A 125 15.92 3.90 -16.42
CA THR A 125 15.76 4.27 -15.00
C THR A 125 15.44 3.05 -14.15
N SER A 126 14.58 2.15 -14.61
CA SER A 126 14.22 0.95 -13.85
C SER A 126 15.38 -0.04 -13.68
N GLN A 127 16.32 -0.07 -14.63
CA GLN A 127 17.48 -0.95 -14.62
C GLN A 127 18.63 -0.40 -13.76
N THR A 128 18.84 0.92 -13.76
CA THR A 128 19.86 1.59 -12.94
C THR A 128 19.44 1.76 -11.48
N CYS A 129 18.14 1.87 -11.18
CA CYS A 129 17.62 2.07 -9.82
C CYS A 129 17.47 0.76 -9.03
N SER A 130 18.56 0.09 -8.66
CA SER A 130 18.45 -1.11 -7.81
C SER A 130 18.12 -0.80 -6.34
N ASN A 131 18.22 0.45 -5.85
CA ASN A 131 17.75 0.86 -4.51
C ASN A 131 17.18 2.29 -4.57
N ASN A 132 15.91 2.45 -4.16
CA ASN A 132 15.00 3.54 -4.55
C ASN A 132 15.28 4.92 -3.92
N GLU A 133 16.20 5.04 -2.95
CA GLU A 133 16.43 6.28 -2.19
C GLU A 133 17.52 7.20 -2.76
N ASP A 134 18.62 6.65 -3.29
CA ASP A 134 19.77 7.46 -3.77
C ASP A 134 19.54 8.07 -5.16
N PHE A 135 18.84 7.35 -6.04
CA PHE A 135 18.61 7.81 -7.41
C PHE A 135 17.77 9.08 -7.46
N ASN A 136 16.69 9.14 -6.66
CA ASN A 136 15.71 10.21 -6.78
C ASN A 136 16.18 11.53 -6.13
N THR A 137 16.99 11.46 -5.08
CA THR A 137 17.42 12.62 -4.31
C THR A 137 18.62 13.34 -4.93
N ASN A 138 19.54 12.60 -5.56
CA ASN A 138 20.80 13.16 -6.06
C ASN A 138 20.76 13.48 -7.56
N TRP A 139 19.96 12.76 -8.35
CA TRP A 139 19.98 12.88 -9.82
C TRP A 139 18.93 13.85 -10.37
N LEU A 140 17.67 13.73 -9.94
CA LEU A 140 16.58 14.59 -10.40
C LEU A 140 16.75 16.05 -9.98
N ASN A 141 17.47 16.29 -8.89
CA ASN A 141 17.83 17.64 -8.45
C ASN A 141 18.97 18.26 -9.27
N LYS A 142 19.83 17.46 -9.92
CA LYS A 142 20.96 17.93 -10.73
C LYS A 142 20.60 18.18 -12.19
N ILE A 143 19.63 17.44 -12.74
CA ILE A 143 19.29 17.56 -14.16
C ILE A 143 18.15 18.55 -14.41
N LYS A 144 18.46 19.60 -15.18
CA LYS A 144 17.54 20.67 -15.54
C LYS A 144 16.51 20.27 -16.62
N THR A 145 16.84 19.35 -17.53
CA THR A 145 15.98 18.98 -18.68
C THR A 145 15.85 17.46 -18.89
N PRO A 146 14.65 16.94 -19.24
CA PRO A 146 14.43 15.53 -19.57
C PRO A 146 15.33 14.99 -20.69
N LYS A 147 15.63 15.81 -21.71
CA LYS A 147 16.51 15.42 -22.82
C LYS A 147 17.96 15.23 -22.37
N ALA A 148 18.50 16.12 -21.55
CA ALA A 148 19.83 15.96 -20.97
C ALA A 148 19.93 14.73 -20.06
N MET A 149 18.82 14.35 -19.40
CA MET A 149 18.76 13.09 -18.65
C MET A 149 18.90 11.90 -19.57
N LEU A 150 18.14 11.85 -20.66
CA LEU A 150 18.22 10.76 -21.63
C LEU A 150 19.62 10.64 -22.23
N GLU A 151 20.22 11.76 -22.65
CA GLU A 151 21.58 11.79 -23.19
C GLU A 151 22.64 11.35 -22.17
N ALA A 152 22.54 11.79 -20.91
CA ALA A 152 23.46 11.34 -19.86
C ALA A 152 23.30 9.85 -19.55
N MET A 153 22.08 9.33 -19.53
CA MET A 153 21.81 7.89 -19.33
C MET A 153 22.37 7.05 -20.47
N LEU A 154 22.26 7.53 -21.71
CA LEU A 154 22.82 6.87 -22.88
C LEU A 154 24.35 6.87 -22.83
N LYS A 155 24.99 8.00 -22.47
CA LYS A 155 26.45 8.07 -22.30
C LYS A 155 27.00 7.14 -21.21
N HIS A 156 26.26 6.92 -20.12
CA HIS A 156 26.67 5.96 -19.10
C HIS A 156 26.64 4.51 -19.59
N LEU A 157 25.77 4.18 -20.55
CA LEU A 157 25.74 2.87 -21.20
C LEU A 157 26.83 2.74 -22.27
N GLU A 158 27.07 3.81 -23.05
CA GLU A 158 28.12 3.86 -24.08
C GLU A 158 29.54 3.74 -23.52
N ASN A 159 29.75 4.11 -22.24
CA ASN A 159 31.05 3.96 -21.58
C ASN A 159 31.24 2.57 -20.91
N GLU A 160 30.21 1.73 -20.86
CA GLU A 160 30.31 0.35 -20.35
C GLU A 160 30.35 -0.69 -21.47
N ASP A 161 29.88 -0.36 -22.68
CA ASP A 161 29.86 -1.27 -23.83
C ASP A 161 30.59 -0.65 -25.04
N GLU A 162 31.90 -0.85 -25.13
CA GLU A 162 32.64 -0.67 -26.39
C GLU A 162 32.32 -1.78 -27.42
N ASP A 163 31.44 -2.72 -27.10
CA ASP A 163 31.05 -3.80 -28.01
C ASP A 163 29.52 -3.88 -28.21
N GLU A 164 29.14 -3.79 -29.49
CA GLU A 164 27.83 -4.15 -30.08
C GLU A 164 26.66 -3.16 -29.97
N ILE A 165 26.79 -1.98 -30.60
CA ILE A 165 25.65 -1.36 -31.30
C ILE A 165 26.00 -1.18 -32.77
N LYS A 166 26.00 -2.28 -33.52
CA LYS A 166 25.75 -2.25 -34.95
C LYS A 166 24.42 -2.93 -35.25
N ASP A 167 23.49 -2.08 -35.65
CA ASP A 167 22.56 -2.34 -36.75
C ASP A 167 21.40 -3.31 -36.48
N ILE A 168 20.21 -2.77 -36.13
CA ILE A 168 18.94 -3.42 -36.49
C ILE A 168 17.89 -2.36 -36.83
N ASN A 169 17.96 -1.87 -38.08
CA ASN A 169 16.78 -1.45 -38.80
C ASN A 169 16.75 -2.19 -40.15
N ARG A 170 16.40 -3.49 -40.14
CA ARG A 170 15.94 -4.22 -41.33
C ARG A 170 15.23 -5.52 -40.96
N ASN A 171 14.04 -5.64 -41.53
CA ASN A 171 13.27 -6.84 -41.85
C ASN A 171 12.58 -7.61 -40.71
N LYS A 172 11.25 -7.49 -40.78
CA LYS A 172 10.24 -8.55 -40.63
C LYS A 172 10.79 -9.95 -40.97
N ASP A 173 10.22 -10.89 -40.22
CA ASP A 173 10.10 -12.33 -40.44
C ASP A 173 11.25 -13.22 -39.92
N GLU A 174 10.89 -13.91 -38.82
CA GLU A 174 11.33 -15.24 -38.38
C GLU A 174 12.78 -15.46 -37.90
N VAL A 175 12.97 -15.46 -36.57
CA VAL A 175 13.19 -16.65 -35.69
C VAL A 175 14.02 -16.27 -34.44
N LYS A 176 13.35 -16.41 -33.29
CA LYS A 176 13.81 -16.79 -31.92
C LYS A 176 15.31 -17.13 -31.77
N LYS A 177 16.08 -16.59 -30.83
CA LYS A 177 16.16 -16.84 -29.35
C LYS A 177 17.54 -16.25 -28.94
N GLU A 178 17.86 -15.71 -27.76
CA GLU A 178 17.46 -15.88 -26.36
C GLU A 178 18.22 -14.76 -25.58
N LYS A 179 17.72 -14.04 -24.57
CA LYS A 179 17.23 -14.50 -23.26
C LYS A 179 16.23 -13.46 -22.67
N THR A 180 14.95 -13.80 -22.71
CA THR A 180 13.82 -13.06 -22.09
C THR A 180 13.30 -13.87 -20.90
N LYS A 181 12.93 -13.22 -19.79
CA LYS A 181 12.26 -13.88 -18.66
C LYS A 181 10.92 -14.45 -19.15
N THR A 182 10.85 -15.77 -19.27
CA THR A 182 9.81 -16.55 -19.95
C THR A 182 8.51 -16.65 -19.14
N LEU A 183 7.37 -16.35 -19.77
CA LEU A 183 6.04 -16.71 -19.28
C LEU A 183 5.88 -18.22 -19.46
N ASN A 184 5.56 -18.97 -18.39
CA ASN A 184 5.41 -20.42 -18.47
C ASN A 184 3.93 -20.77 -18.52
N PHE A 185 3.42 -21.06 -19.73
CA PHE A 185 2.04 -21.48 -19.90
C PHE A 185 1.84 -22.91 -19.40
N PRO A 186 0.85 -23.18 -18.54
CA PRO A 186 0.61 -24.52 -18.00
C PRO A 186 0.21 -25.53 -19.08
N PHE A 187 -0.31 -25.06 -20.22
CA PHE A 187 -0.71 -25.87 -21.36
C PHE A 187 -0.19 -25.25 -22.65
N ASN A 188 0.42 -26.06 -23.52
CA ASN A 188 0.96 -25.61 -24.81
C ASN A 188 -0.03 -25.83 -25.98
N ASN A 189 -1.33 -25.71 -25.71
CA ASN A 189 -2.40 -25.93 -26.69
C ASN A 189 -2.91 -24.58 -27.23
N SER A 190 -3.03 -24.45 -28.55
CA SER A 190 -3.54 -23.27 -29.24
C SER A 190 -4.94 -22.85 -28.79
N SER A 191 -5.80 -23.82 -28.45
CA SER A 191 -7.17 -23.58 -27.96
C SER A 191 -7.20 -22.89 -26.60
N PHE A 192 -6.25 -23.24 -25.72
CA PHE A 192 -6.11 -22.62 -24.40
C PHE A 192 -5.56 -21.20 -24.52
N LEU A 193 -4.57 -20.98 -25.40
CA LEU A 193 -4.00 -19.65 -25.64
C LEU A 193 -5.07 -18.67 -26.17
N ASN A 194 -5.92 -19.11 -27.10
CA ASN A 194 -7.04 -18.29 -27.59
C ASN A 194 -8.03 -17.95 -26.47
N SER A 195 -8.39 -18.92 -25.64
CA SER A 195 -9.28 -18.70 -24.50
C SER A 195 -8.67 -17.76 -23.45
N TRP A 196 -7.36 -17.83 -23.26
CA TRP A 196 -6.61 -16.94 -22.37
C TRP A 196 -6.54 -15.50 -22.87
N GLU A 197 -6.34 -15.29 -24.18
CA GLU A 197 -6.43 -13.96 -24.78
C GLU A 197 -7.84 -13.38 -24.62
N LEU A 198 -8.88 -14.19 -24.88
CA LEU A 198 -10.27 -13.79 -24.70
C LEU A 198 -10.57 -13.37 -23.24
N TRP A 199 -10.04 -14.10 -22.26
CA TRP A 199 -10.13 -13.73 -20.84
C TRP A 199 -9.46 -12.38 -20.54
N LYS A 200 -8.27 -12.12 -21.09
CA LYS A 200 -7.56 -10.84 -20.89
C LYS A 200 -8.32 -9.67 -21.50
N ASP A 201 -8.99 -9.88 -22.62
CA ASP A 201 -9.83 -8.86 -23.26
C ASP A 201 -11.11 -8.63 -22.46
N PHE A 202 -11.79 -9.68 -22.00
CA PHE A 202 -12.94 -9.59 -21.09
C PHE A 202 -12.61 -8.81 -19.79
N LYS A 203 -11.48 -9.12 -19.15
CA LYS A 203 -11.02 -8.39 -17.94
C LYS A 203 -10.76 -6.92 -18.21
N ARG A 204 -10.36 -6.57 -19.44
CA ARG A 204 -10.12 -5.20 -19.88
C ARG A 204 -11.41 -4.47 -20.18
N SER A 205 -12.36 -5.09 -20.88
CA SER A 205 -13.64 -4.47 -21.25
C SER A 205 -14.56 -4.28 -20.04
N GLU A 206 -14.75 -5.32 -19.23
CA GLU A 206 -15.75 -5.30 -18.14
C GLU A 206 -15.23 -4.63 -16.86
N PHE A 207 -13.93 -4.77 -16.58
CA PHE A 207 -13.37 -4.35 -15.29
C PHE A 207 -12.24 -3.34 -15.40
N GLY A 208 -11.88 -2.89 -16.60
CA GLY A 208 -10.72 -2.02 -16.83
C GLY A 208 -9.41 -2.62 -16.31
N PHE A 209 -9.36 -3.94 -16.12
CA PHE A 209 -8.27 -4.64 -15.45
C PHE A 209 -7.25 -5.14 -16.46
N LYS A 210 -5.97 -4.87 -16.19
CA LYS A 210 -4.83 -5.40 -16.94
C LYS A 210 -3.79 -5.94 -15.97
N TYR A 211 -3.26 -7.12 -16.27
CA TYR A 211 -2.12 -7.68 -15.54
C TYR A 211 -0.91 -6.76 -15.74
N LYS A 212 -0.43 -6.16 -14.63
CA LYS A 212 0.64 -5.16 -14.65
C LYS A 212 2.03 -5.79 -14.69
N SER A 213 2.16 -7.05 -14.27
CA SER A 213 3.43 -7.80 -14.26
C SER A 213 3.26 -9.21 -14.80
N THR A 214 4.31 -9.76 -15.41
CA THR A 214 4.38 -11.16 -15.85
C THR A 214 4.16 -12.13 -14.68
N ILE A 215 4.56 -11.76 -13.47
CA ILE A 215 4.32 -12.52 -12.23
C ILE A 215 2.82 -12.62 -11.92
N SER A 216 2.07 -11.51 -12.04
CA SER A 216 0.63 -11.52 -11.79
C SER A 216 -0.14 -12.33 -12.84
N GLU A 217 0.34 -12.34 -14.08
CA GLU A 217 -0.20 -13.17 -15.15
C GLU A 217 0.12 -14.65 -14.90
N GLN A 218 1.37 -14.97 -14.51
CA GLN A 218 1.80 -16.32 -14.15
C GLN A 218 1.02 -16.88 -12.96
N ALA A 219 0.72 -16.07 -11.95
CA ALA A 219 -0.07 -16.49 -10.79
C ALA A 219 -1.52 -16.84 -11.18
N ALA A 220 -2.11 -16.10 -12.12
CA ALA A 220 -3.44 -16.39 -12.63
C ALA A 220 -3.45 -17.68 -13.47
N LEU A 221 -2.43 -17.88 -14.33
CA LEU A 221 -2.23 -19.11 -15.09
C LEU A 221 -2.04 -20.33 -14.17
N LYS A 222 -1.24 -20.18 -13.10
CA LYS A 222 -1.04 -21.23 -12.08
C LYS A 222 -2.35 -21.58 -11.39
N LYS A 223 -3.15 -20.58 -11.00
CA LYS A 223 -4.45 -20.77 -10.37
C LYS A 223 -5.43 -21.53 -11.27
N ILE A 224 -5.46 -21.24 -12.57
CA ILE A 224 -6.28 -21.99 -13.53
C ILE A 224 -5.80 -23.44 -13.63
N ALA A 225 -4.48 -23.67 -13.73
CA ALA A 225 -3.91 -25.01 -13.81
C ALA A 225 -4.26 -25.87 -12.58
N GLU A 226 -4.19 -25.27 -11.39
CA GLU A 226 -4.58 -25.92 -10.13
C GLU A 226 -6.09 -26.24 -10.08
N LEU A 227 -6.95 -25.32 -10.55
CA LEU A 227 -8.41 -25.53 -10.57
C LEU A 227 -8.85 -26.56 -11.61
N ALA A 228 -8.13 -26.64 -12.72
CA ALA A 228 -8.38 -27.56 -13.82
C ALA A 228 -7.72 -28.94 -13.62
N ASN A 229 -7.12 -29.20 -12.45
CA ASN A 229 -6.34 -30.42 -12.17
C ASN A 229 -5.33 -30.76 -13.28
N TYR A 230 -4.66 -29.73 -13.83
CA TYR A 230 -3.73 -29.86 -14.95
C TYR A 230 -4.34 -30.47 -16.23
N ASN A 231 -5.65 -30.33 -16.42
CA ASN A 231 -6.36 -30.69 -17.65
C ASN A 231 -6.70 -29.45 -18.49
N HIS A 232 -6.20 -29.41 -19.72
CA HIS A 232 -6.36 -28.27 -20.62
C HIS A 232 -7.83 -28.01 -21.04
N GLN A 233 -8.66 -29.05 -21.18
CA GLN A 233 -10.08 -28.92 -21.53
C GLN A 233 -10.86 -28.26 -20.38
N GLU A 234 -10.59 -28.70 -19.15
CA GLU A 234 -11.22 -28.13 -17.95
C GLU A 234 -10.80 -26.67 -17.74
N ALA A 235 -9.54 -26.34 -18.02
CA ALA A 235 -9.05 -24.97 -17.93
C ALA A 235 -9.79 -24.02 -18.88
N ILE A 236 -10.08 -24.46 -20.10
CA ILE A 236 -10.88 -23.70 -21.09
C ILE A 236 -12.32 -23.54 -20.58
N SER A 237 -12.93 -24.61 -20.10
CA SER A 237 -14.29 -24.56 -19.55
C SER A 237 -14.40 -23.63 -18.33
N ILE A 238 -13.39 -23.58 -17.46
CA ILE A 238 -13.35 -22.66 -16.31
C ILE A 238 -13.29 -21.20 -16.77
N ILE A 239 -12.50 -20.92 -17.80
CA ILE A 239 -12.41 -19.59 -18.40
C ILE A 239 -13.77 -19.20 -18.99
N ASN A 240 -14.38 -20.07 -19.79
CA ASN A 240 -15.67 -19.81 -20.42
C ASN A 240 -16.77 -19.60 -19.37
N GLN A 241 -16.85 -20.45 -18.35
CA GLN A 241 -17.80 -20.29 -17.24
C GLN A 241 -17.62 -18.94 -16.53
N SER A 242 -16.37 -18.50 -16.33
CA SER A 242 -16.09 -17.23 -15.66
C SER A 242 -16.49 -16.02 -16.53
N ILE A 243 -16.35 -16.13 -17.85
CA ILE A 243 -16.79 -15.11 -18.82
C ILE A 243 -18.31 -15.07 -18.89
N GLU A 244 -18.97 -16.21 -19.05
CA GLU A 244 -20.43 -16.36 -19.14
C GLU A 244 -21.15 -15.79 -17.91
N ASN A 245 -20.59 -16.02 -16.71
CA ASN A 245 -21.17 -15.55 -15.45
C ASN A 245 -20.68 -14.15 -15.03
N GLY A 246 -19.84 -13.50 -15.83
CA GLY A 246 -19.37 -12.14 -15.51
C GLY A 246 -18.42 -12.07 -14.31
N TRP A 247 -17.70 -13.14 -13.98
CA TRP A 247 -16.92 -13.23 -12.74
C TRP A 247 -15.55 -12.58 -12.83
N LYS A 248 -15.09 -11.98 -11.72
CA LYS A 248 -13.77 -11.34 -11.65
C LYS A 248 -12.60 -12.34 -11.54
N GLY A 249 -12.85 -13.62 -11.29
CA GLY A 249 -11.84 -14.66 -11.09
C GLY A 249 -12.37 -16.06 -11.40
N PHE A 250 -11.48 -17.06 -11.25
CA PHE A 250 -11.72 -18.46 -11.61
C PHE A 250 -12.24 -19.30 -10.45
N PHE A 251 -13.16 -20.22 -10.76
CA PHE A 251 -13.78 -21.15 -9.81
C PHE A 251 -13.83 -22.56 -10.42
N LYS A 252 -14.07 -23.58 -9.59
CA LYS A 252 -14.16 -24.98 -10.04
C LYS A 252 -15.42 -25.20 -10.89
N LEU A 253 -15.31 -26.06 -11.90
CA LEU A 253 -16.46 -26.48 -12.70
C LEU A 253 -17.48 -27.22 -11.82
N ASN A 254 -18.76 -26.88 -11.98
CA ASN A 254 -19.84 -27.63 -11.36
C ASN A 254 -20.02 -28.94 -12.13
N THR A 255 -19.59 -30.06 -11.56
CA THR A 255 -19.91 -31.38 -12.12
C THR A 255 -21.40 -31.67 -11.94
N PRO A 256 -22.15 -32.07 -12.97
CA PRO A 256 -23.54 -32.50 -12.83
C PRO A 256 -23.65 -33.95 -12.30
N ASN A 257 -22.79 -34.35 -11.38
CA ASN A 257 -22.92 -35.60 -10.62
C ASN A 257 -22.03 -35.58 -9.38
N GLY A 258 -22.66 -35.47 -8.22
CA GLY A 258 -21.99 -35.45 -6.92
C GLY A 258 -22.83 -34.69 -5.91
N LYS A 259 -23.76 -35.40 -5.26
CA LYS A 259 -24.62 -34.97 -4.15
C LYS A 259 -23.98 -33.86 -3.31
N SER A 260 -24.58 -32.67 -3.29
CA SER A 260 -24.37 -31.75 -2.19
C SER A 260 -25.03 -32.36 -0.95
N THR A 261 -24.22 -32.92 -0.05
CA THR A 261 -24.61 -32.96 1.35
C THR A 261 -24.53 -31.53 1.86
N HIS A 262 -25.61 -30.78 1.66
CA HIS A 262 -25.91 -29.62 2.47
C HIS A 262 -26.14 -30.15 3.89
N ASN A 263 -25.09 -30.10 4.73
CA ASN A 263 -25.31 -30.07 6.15
C ASN A 263 -25.80 -28.66 6.48
N ASP A 264 -27.08 -28.44 6.22
CA ASP A 264 -27.85 -27.44 6.95
C ASP A 264 -27.84 -27.87 8.41
N THR A 265 -26.85 -27.37 9.15
CA THR A 265 -27.10 -27.14 10.56
C THR A 265 -27.89 -25.85 10.60
N ASP A 266 -29.21 -26.02 10.68
CA ASP A 266 -30.16 -25.03 11.14
C ASP A 266 -29.59 -24.32 12.37
N LYS A 267 -28.96 -23.16 12.15
CA LYS A 267 -28.96 -22.12 13.16
C LYS A 267 -30.30 -21.42 13.04
N GLU A 268 -31.32 -22.06 13.63
CA GLU A 268 -32.50 -21.36 14.09
C GLU A 268 -32.04 -20.08 14.80
N LEU A 269 -32.48 -18.94 14.28
CA LEU A 269 -32.52 -17.69 15.03
C LEU A 269 -33.49 -17.90 16.19
N THR A 270 -33.00 -18.44 17.30
CA THR A 270 -33.73 -18.42 18.57
C THR A 270 -33.77 -16.96 19.02
N ILE A 271 -34.81 -16.25 18.58
CA ILE A 271 -35.19 -14.95 19.14
C ILE A 271 -35.49 -15.22 20.61
N ASN A 272 -34.58 -14.77 21.47
CA ASN A 272 -34.69 -14.95 22.90
C ASN A 272 -35.91 -14.16 23.38
N ARG A 273 -37.03 -14.85 23.66
CA ARG A 273 -38.32 -14.27 24.08
C ARG A 273 -38.25 -13.45 25.38
N GLN A 274 -37.11 -13.41 26.07
CA GLN A 274 -36.89 -12.63 27.28
C GLN A 274 -36.57 -11.15 27.04
N THR A 275 -36.18 -10.72 25.84
CA THR A 275 -35.89 -9.29 25.57
C THR A 275 -37.08 -8.51 25.02
N ALA A 276 -38.11 -9.17 24.49
CA ALA A 276 -39.32 -8.52 24.00
C ALA A 276 -40.24 -8.03 25.15
N ALA A 277 -40.19 -8.67 26.32
CA ALA A 277 -40.97 -8.26 27.49
C ALA A 277 -40.36 -7.04 28.24
N THR A 278 -39.07 -6.76 28.05
CA THR A 278 -38.38 -5.66 28.75
C THR A 278 -38.41 -4.34 27.97
N ILE A 279 -38.70 -4.38 26.67
CA ILE A 279 -38.79 -3.18 25.82
C ILE A 279 -40.17 -2.51 25.95
N ASP A 280 -41.23 -3.27 26.24
CA ASP A 280 -42.59 -2.73 26.41
C ASP A 280 -42.85 -2.16 27.83
N SER A 281 -41.94 -2.42 28.79
CA SER A 281 -42.02 -1.90 30.15
C SER A 281 -41.32 -0.55 30.37
N ASN A 282 -40.44 -0.12 29.45
CA ASN A 282 -39.68 1.15 29.59
C ASN A 282 -40.21 2.31 28.73
N SER A 283 -41.25 2.11 27.93
CA SER A 283 -41.90 3.16 27.13
C SER A 283 -43.09 3.83 27.84
N ARG A 284 -43.48 3.37 29.04
CA ARG A 284 -44.61 3.92 29.82
C ARG A 284 -44.21 4.85 30.99
N GLY A 285 -42.96 5.29 31.04
CA GLY A 285 -42.43 6.09 32.16
C GLY A 285 -42.11 7.56 31.86
N TRP A 286 -42.52 8.10 30.71
CA TRP A 286 -42.20 9.48 30.28
C TRP A 286 -43.42 10.33 29.93
N GLU A 287 -44.59 10.02 30.51
CA GLU A 287 -45.69 10.97 30.56
C GLU A 287 -46.17 11.10 32.00
N VAL A 288 -46.43 12.35 32.40
CA VAL A 288 -46.97 12.86 33.68
C VAL A 288 -45.94 13.08 34.81
N GLU A 289 -45.39 14.30 34.93
CA GLU A 289 -45.88 15.48 35.68
C GLU A 289 -45.05 16.73 35.31
#